data_AF-A0A7S1C1S6-F1
#
_entry.id   AF-A0A7S1C1S6-F1
#
_cell.length_a   1.000
_cell.length_b   1.000
_cell.length_c   1.000
_cell.angle_alpha   90.00
_cell.angle_beta   90.00
_cell.angle_gamma   90.00
#
_symmetry.space_group_name_H-M   'P 1'
#
loop_
_entity.id
_entity.type
_entity.pdbx_description
1 polymer ?
#
loop_
_entity_poly.entity_id
_entity_poly.type
_entity_poly.pdbx_seq_one_letter_code
_entity_poly.pdbx_strand_id
1 'polypeptide(L)'
;MVRTPKFLFTLCLSLLLLLPARSQFGLPPTGVAEVEEGDAPQILSEEDAANIAELIKKAKTDPQTQELLVRLKDDMNTEIQELRKLPQEEILGALKLTYEEITMLDYLFQDPNRALVEMEKEGMIDPKRVAEYKKDPALLEKDTKRAHYFQFVSLAVVGGFM
;
A
#
# COMPACT_ATOMS: atom_id res chain seq x y z
N MET A 1 0.22 31.68 -6.92
CA MET A 1 -0.74 30.55 -7.02
C MET A 1 -0.05 29.41 -7.76
N VAL A 2 0.48 28.43 -7.02
CA VAL A 2 1.16 27.25 -7.58
C VAL A 2 0.11 26.17 -7.72
N ARG A 3 -0.23 25.78 -8.96
CA ARG A 3 -1.14 24.66 -9.24
C ARG A 3 -0.38 23.36 -8.98
N THR A 4 -0.77 22.61 -7.96
CA THR A 4 -0.26 21.27 -7.69
C THR A 4 -0.78 20.28 -8.75
N PRO A 5 0.05 19.32 -9.20
CA PRO A 5 -0.32 18.38 -10.25
C PRO A 5 -1.23 17.28 -9.69
N LYS A 6 -2.51 17.30 -10.06
CA LYS A 6 -3.52 16.27 -9.77
C LYS A 6 -3.22 14.88 -10.38
N PHE A 7 -2.14 14.73 -11.13
CA PHE A 7 -1.87 13.56 -11.96
C PHE A 7 -1.26 12.37 -11.22
N LEU A 8 -0.62 12.56 -10.07
CA LEU A 8 0.02 11.46 -9.32
C LEU A 8 -0.96 10.63 -8.50
N PHE A 9 -2.13 11.19 -8.15
CA PHE A 9 -3.09 10.51 -7.26
C PHE A 9 -4.02 9.53 -7.98
N THR A 10 -4.34 9.79 -9.26
CA THR A 10 -5.25 8.93 -10.03
C THR A 10 -4.62 7.58 -10.37
N LEU A 11 -3.29 7.49 -10.42
CA LEU A 11 -2.59 6.26 -10.82
C LEU A 11 -2.66 5.15 -9.75
N CYS A 12 -2.72 5.53 -8.47
CA CYS A 12 -2.72 4.59 -7.35
C CYS A 12 -4.05 3.83 -7.22
N LEU A 13 -5.17 4.47 -7.57
CA LEU A 13 -6.50 3.85 -7.49
C LEU A 13 -6.76 2.87 -8.64
N SER A 14 -6.15 3.09 -9.81
CA SER A 14 -6.30 2.20 -10.98
C SER A 14 -5.58 0.85 -10.84
N LEU A 15 -4.60 0.72 -9.94
CA LEU A 15 -3.86 -0.53 -9.75
C LEU A 15 -4.67 -1.57 -8.94
N LEU A 16 -5.65 -1.14 -8.15
CA LEU A 16 -6.51 -2.02 -7.35
C LEU A 16 -7.58 -2.78 -8.18
N LEU A 17 -7.86 -2.33 -9.41
CA LEU A 17 -8.92 -2.90 -10.26
C LEU A 17 -8.41 -3.87 -11.35
N LEU A 18 -7.12 -4.18 -11.37
CA LEU A 18 -6.45 -4.94 -12.44
C LEU A 18 -5.94 -6.32 -12.01
N LEU A 19 -6.52 -6.92 -10.96
CA LEU A 19 -6.28 -8.34 -10.65
C LEU A 19 -7.07 -9.22 -11.64
N PRO A 20 -6.40 -10.04 -12.48
CA PRO A 20 -7.10 -10.95 -13.38
C PRO A 20 -7.83 -12.02 -12.58
N ALA A 21 -9.13 -12.18 -12.85
CA ALA A 21 -9.93 -13.31 -12.41
C ALA A 21 -9.24 -14.61 -12.86
N ARG A 22 -8.73 -15.37 -11.89
CA ARG A 22 -8.07 -16.66 -12.10
C ARG A 22 -9.13 -17.66 -12.54
N SER A 23 -9.25 -17.87 -13.84
CA SER A 23 -10.09 -18.89 -14.46
C SER A 23 -9.68 -20.29 -14.03
N GLN A 24 -10.69 -21.03 -13.57
CA GLN A 24 -10.86 -22.47 -13.42
C GLN A 24 -9.81 -23.38 -14.08
N PHE A 25 -9.06 -24.10 -13.24
CA PHE A 25 -8.46 -25.38 -13.61
C PHE A 25 -9.20 -26.49 -12.84
N GLY A 26 -9.81 -27.41 -13.59
CA GLY A 26 -10.65 -28.48 -13.06
C GLY A 26 -9.86 -29.63 -12.43
N LEU A 27 -10.41 -30.16 -11.34
CA LEU A 27 -10.12 -31.49 -10.81
C LEU A 27 -11.42 -32.16 -10.32
N PRO A 28 -11.54 -33.50 -10.41
CA PRO A 28 -12.79 -34.24 -10.22
C PRO A 28 -13.15 -34.47 -8.73
N PRO A 29 -14.41 -34.82 -8.42
CA PRO A 29 -14.92 -34.91 -7.06
C PRO A 29 -14.66 -36.30 -6.47
N THR A 30 -13.90 -36.37 -5.38
CA THR A 30 -13.91 -37.57 -4.54
C THR A 30 -13.44 -37.23 -3.13
N GLY A 31 -14.22 -37.66 -2.15
CA GLY A 31 -13.80 -37.75 -0.76
C GLY A 31 -14.52 -36.78 0.15
N VAL A 32 -15.55 -37.28 0.83
CA VAL A 32 -15.98 -36.79 2.14
C VAL A 32 -14.75 -36.68 3.03
N ALA A 33 -14.27 -35.46 3.25
CA ALA A 33 -13.33 -35.11 4.30
C ALA A 33 -14.11 -34.30 5.34
N GLU A 34 -13.96 -34.74 6.57
CA GLU A 34 -14.52 -34.15 7.78
C GLU A 34 -14.31 -32.64 7.78
N VAL A 35 -15.35 -31.90 8.16
CA VAL A 35 -15.24 -30.47 8.43
C VAL A 35 -14.38 -30.35 9.69
N GLU A 36 -13.07 -30.25 9.51
CA GLU A 36 -12.23 -29.65 10.53
C GLU A 36 -12.77 -28.24 10.76
N GLU A 37 -13.12 -27.92 12.01
CA GLU A 37 -13.25 -26.55 12.51
C GLU A 37 -11.88 -25.89 12.33
N GLY A 38 -11.60 -25.44 11.11
CA GLY A 38 -10.42 -24.68 10.78
C GLY A 38 -10.53 -23.32 11.45
N ASP A 39 -9.62 -23.06 12.38
CA ASP A 39 -9.28 -21.73 12.86
C ASP A 39 -9.42 -20.74 11.70
N ALA A 40 -10.24 -19.70 11.89
CA ALA A 40 -10.39 -18.66 10.88
C ALA A 40 -8.99 -18.22 10.43
N PRO A 41 -8.72 -18.09 9.12
CA PRO A 41 -7.38 -17.77 8.64
C PRO A 41 -6.88 -16.52 9.36
N GLN A 42 -5.85 -16.68 10.17
CA GLN A 42 -5.31 -15.61 11.00
C GLN A 42 -4.59 -14.62 10.08
N ILE A 43 -5.29 -13.55 9.70
CA ILE A 43 -4.83 -12.56 8.71
C ILE A 43 -3.55 -11.87 9.16
N LEU A 44 -3.45 -11.63 10.47
CA LEU A 44 -2.34 -10.97 11.15
C LEU A 44 -1.77 -11.88 12.22
N SER A 45 -0.44 -12.02 12.24
CA SER A 45 0.23 -12.53 13.44
C SER A 45 0.21 -11.46 14.54
N GLU A 46 0.45 -11.87 15.79
CA GLU A 46 0.54 -10.93 16.91
C GLU A 46 1.67 -9.89 16.71
N GLU A 47 2.78 -10.32 16.11
CA GLU A 47 3.92 -9.47 15.79
C GLU A 47 3.55 -8.43 14.70
N ASP A 48 2.90 -8.86 13.62
CA ASP A 48 2.42 -7.95 12.56
C ASP A 48 1.48 -6.89 13.15
N ALA A 49 0.54 -7.32 13.99
CA ALA A 49 -0.42 -6.42 14.64
C ALA A 49 0.29 -5.40 15.53
N ALA A 50 1.29 -5.82 16.32
CA ALA A 50 2.06 -4.92 17.17
C ALA A 50 2.85 -3.89 16.35
N ASN A 51 3.52 -4.33 15.29
CA ASN A 51 4.31 -3.47 14.40
C ASN A 51 3.44 -2.44 13.66
N ILE A 52 2.31 -2.88 13.11
CA ILE A 52 1.33 -2.00 12.45
C ILE A 52 0.77 -0.98 13.45
N ALA A 53 0.41 -1.42 14.66
CA ALA A 53 -0.09 -0.53 15.70
C ALA A 53 0.95 0.53 16.11
N GLU A 54 2.23 0.16 16.20
CA GLU A 54 3.31 1.10 16.46
C GLU A 54 3.45 2.14 15.33
N LEU A 55 3.40 1.70 14.07
CA LEU A 55 3.49 2.59 12.92
C LEU A 55 2.30 3.58 12.87
N ILE A 56 1.09 3.10 13.13
CA ILE A 56 -0.12 3.96 13.26
C ILE A 56 0.04 4.96 14.40
N LYS A 57 0.58 4.53 15.55
CA LYS A 57 0.83 5.43 16.69
C LYS A 57 1.81 6.55 16.31
N LYS A 58 2.91 6.24 15.61
CA LYS A 58 3.85 7.23 15.11
C LYS A 58 3.18 8.20 14.13
N ALA A 59 2.40 7.67 13.19
CA ALA A 59 1.65 8.44 12.19
C ALA A 59 0.67 9.44 12.83
N LYS A 60 0.00 9.06 13.93
CA LYS A 60 -0.90 9.96 14.68
C LYS A 60 -0.20 11.17 15.28
N THR A 61 1.08 11.06 15.58
CA THR A 61 1.87 12.14 16.20
C THR A 61 2.72 12.92 15.20
N ASP A 62 2.84 12.44 13.95
CA ASP A 62 3.67 13.06 12.94
C ASP A 62 2.97 14.28 12.29
N PRO A 63 3.56 15.49 12.36
CA PRO A 63 2.92 16.70 11.81
C PRO A 63 2.66 16.63 10.30
N GLN A 64 3.56 16.02 9.53
CA GLN A 64 3.37 15.91 8.07
C GLN A 64 2.19 15.00 7.74
N THR A 65 2.03 13.92 8.51
CA THR A 65 0.87 13.04 8.42
C THR A 65 -0.41 13.76 8.81
N GLN A 66 -0.40 14.63 9.83
CA GLN A 66 -1.60 15.40 10.18
C GLN A 66 -2.04 16.35 9.06
N GLU A 67 -1.11 17.05 8.42
CA GLU A 67 -1.43 17.88 7.25
C GLU A 67 -2.02 17.07 6.10
N LEU A 68 -1.45 15.88 5.88
CA LEU A 68 -1.91 14.94 4.89
C LEU A 68 -3.35 14.45 5.18
N LEU A 69 -3.66 14.12 6.44
CA LEU A 69 -5.00 13.67 6.85
C LEU A 69 -6.07 14.74 6.62
N VAL A 70 -5.73 16.01 6.84
CA VAL A 70 -6.65 17.13 6.56
C VAL A 70 -6.98 17.16 5.06
N ARG A 71 -5.96 17.14 4.19
CA ARG A 71 -6.18 17.14 2.73
C ARG A 71 -6.93 15.91 2.26
N LEU A 72 -6.59 14.74 2.80
CA LEU A 72 -7.24 13.48 2.46
C LEU A 72 -8.74 13.51 2.76
N LYS A 73 -9.11 14.04 3.94
CA LYS A 73 -10.52 14.20 4.34
C LYS A 73 -11.23 15.25 3.50
N ASP A 74 -10.58 16.35 3.13
CA ASP A 74 -11.20 17.41 2.34
C ASP A 74 -11.41 17.00 0.87
N ASP A 75 -10.41 16.35 0.27
CA ASP A 75 -10.41 16.04 -1.16
C ASP A 75 -11.10 14.70 -1.50
N MET A 76 -11.13 13.74 -0.57
CA MET A 76 -11.52 12.34 -0.84
C MET A 76 -12.54 11.76 0.15
N ASN A 77 -13.32 12.60 0.84
CA ASN A 77 -14.26 12.12 1.85
C ASN A 77 -15.22 11.04 1.31
N THR A 78 -15.78 11.26 0.11
CA THR A 78 -16.75 10.34 -0.50
C THR A 78 -16.12 8.97 -0.74
N GLU A 79 -14.94 8.94 -1.35
CA GLU A 79 -14.18 7.72 -1.64
C GLU A 79 -13.83 6.97 -0.35
N ILE A 80 -13.43 7.70 0.70
CA ILE A 80 -13.15 7.10 2.02
C ILE A 80 -14.40 6.44 2.60
N GLN A 81 -15.58 7.08 2.49
CA GLN A 81 -16.83 6.47 2.96
C GLN A 81 -17.22 5.23 2.15
N GLU A 82 -16.93 5.19 0.86
CA GLU A 82 -17.15 3.99 0.03
C GLU A 82 -16.20 2.87 0.43
N LEU A 83 -14.90 3.16 0.60
CA LEU A 83 -13.89 2.18 1.01
C LEU A 83 -14.13 1.64 2.42
N ARG A 84 -14.76 2.43 3.30
CA ARG A 84 -15.20 1.99 4.65
C ARG A 84 -16.25 0.89 4.64
N LYS A 85 -16.90 0.64 3.50
CA LYS A 85 -17.87 -0.45 3.34
C LYS A 85 -17.20 -1.81 3.09
N LEU A 86 -15.90 -1.81 2.81
CA LEU A 86 -15.14 -3.05 2.64
C LEU A 86 -15.10 -3.84 3.95
N PRO A 87 -15.04 -5.19 3.88
CA PRO A 87 -14.83 -6.03 5.05
C PRO A 87 -13.57 -5.60 5.81
N GLN A 88 -13.64 -5.63 7.14
CA GLN A 88 -12.52 -5.22 7.99
C GLN A 88 -11.29 -6.10 7.76
N GLU A 89 -11.51 -7.37 7.46
CA GLU A 89 -10.52 -8.38 7.10
C GLU A 89 -9.70 -7.96 5.87
N GLU A 90 -10.35 -7.40 4.84
CA GLU A 90 -9.67 -6.92 3.63
C GLU A 90 -8.80 -5.69 3.94
N ILE A 91 -9.30 -4.78 4.78
CA ILE A 91 -8.55 -3.60 5.20
C ILE A 91 -7.31 -4.00 6.02
N LEU A 92 -7.46 -4.95 6.94
CA LEU A 92 -6.35 -5.49 7.74
C LEU A 92 -5.33 -6.22 6.87
N GLY A 93 -5.79 -7.02 5.90
CA GLY A 93 -4.92 -7.67 4.92
C GLY A 93 -4.15 -6.66 4.07
N ALA A 94 -4.82 -5.61 3.59
CA ALA A 94 -4.17 -4.54 2.84
C ALA A 94 -3.15 -3.76 3.68
N LEU A 95 -3.47 -3.47 4.94
CA LEU A 95 -2.54 -2.83 5.89
C LEU A 95 -1.28 -3.67 6.11
N LYS A 96 -1.45 -4.98 6.26
CA LYS A 96 -0.32 -5.93 6.38
C LYS A 96 0.56 -5.88 5.14
N LEU A 97 -0.04 -6.06 3.96
CA LEU A 97 0.70 -6.07 2.70
C LEU A 97 1.47 -4.76 2.49
N THR A 98 0.84 -3.61 2.71
CA THR A 98 1.53 -2.32 2.56
C THR A 98 2.62 -2.11 3.63
N TYR A 99 2.43 -2.61 4.86
CA TYR A 99 3.49 -2.61 5.86
C TYR A 99 4.69 -3.46 5.42
N GLU A 100 4.46 -4.68 4.95
CA GLU A 100 5.48 -5.56 4.40
C GLU A 100 6.20 -4.88 3.23
N GLU A 101 5.47 -4.28 2.29
CA GLU A 101 6.04 -3.50 1.18
C GLU A 101 6.96 -2.40 1.67
N ILE A 102 6.54 -1.58 2.64
CA ILE A 102 7.38 -0.52 3.24
C ILE A 102 8.70 -1.11 3.76
N THR A 103 8.65 -2.23 4.48
CA THR A 103 9.85 -2.88 5.00
C THR A 103 10.72 -3.49 3.89
N MET A 104 10.12 -4.02 2.83
CA MET A 104 10.83 -4.54 1.66
C MET A 104 11.56 -3.43 0.89
N LEU A 105 11.08 -2.19 0.93
CA LEU A 105 11.80 -1.06 0.33
C LEU A 105 13.18 -0.84 0.97
N ASP A 106 13.34 -1.12 2.26
CA ASP A 106 14.66 -1.01 2.90
C ASP A 106 15.67 -1.99 2.33
N TYR A 107 15.21 -3.18 1.91
CA TYR A 107 16.04 -4.16 1.21
C TYR A 107 16.28 -3.78 -0.25
N LEU A 108 15.24 -3.32 -0.96
CA LEU A 108 15.34 -2.90 -2.35
C LEU A 108 16.36 -1.76 -2.52
N PHE A 109 16.31 -0.77 -1.65
CA PHE A 109 17.16 0.43 -1.73
C PHE A 109 18.47 0.31 -0.95
N GLN A 110 18.92 -0.91 -0.58
CA GLN A 110 20.30 -1.11 -0.11
C GLN A 110 21.32 -0.70 -1.17
N ASP A 111 20.98 -0.89 -2.45
CA ASP A 111 21.70 -0.33 -3.60
C ASP A 111 20.74 0.49 -4.47
N PRO A 112 20.62 1.82 -4.22
CA PRO A 112 19.70 2.67 -4.95
C PRO A 112 19.95 2.74 -6.46
N ASN A 113 21.20 2.56 -6.90
CA ASN A 113 21.53 2.57 -8.33
C ASN A 113 21.00 1.32 -9.00
N ARG A 114 21.18 0.16 -8.37
CA ARG A 114 20.62 -1.10 -8.87
C ARG A 114 19.10 -1.08 -8.85
N ALA A 115 18.48 -0.58 -7.78
CA ALA A 115 17.04 -0.43 -7.68
C ALA A 115 16.48 0.43 -8.84
N LEU A 116 17.12 1.56 -9.12
CA LEU A 116 16.75 2.42 -10.25
C LEU A 116 16.78 1.67 -11.59
N VAL A 117 17.85 0.93 -11.87
CA VAL A 117 18.00 0.19 -13.14
C VAL A 117 16.91 -0.87 -13.29
N GLU A 118 16.65 -1.67 -12.26
CA GLU A 118 15.62 -2.71 -12.33
C GLU A 118 14.21 -2.11 -12.40
N MET A 119 13.92 -1.05 -11.62
CA MET A 119 12.61 -0.37 -11.68
C MET A 119 12.37 0.35 -13.00
N GLU A 120 13.40 0.93 -13.64
CA GLU A 120 13.30 1.50 -14.99
C GLU A 120 12.99 0.41 -16.02
N LYS A 121 13.67 -0.74 -15.93
CA LYS A 121 13.49 -1.88 -16.82
C LYS A 121 12.08 -2.47 -16.74
N GLU A 122 11.53 -2.57 -15.52
CA GLU A 122 10.15 -3.04 -15.28
C GLU A 122 9.09 -1.96 -15.55
N GLY A 123 9.49 -0.75 -15.96
CA GLY A 123 8.56 0.34 -16.28
C GLY A 123 7.83 0.92 -15.07
N MET A 124 8.39 0.76 -13.86
CA MET A 124 7.80 1.25 -12.61
C MET A 124 8.03 2.75 -12.37
N ILE A 125 8.85 3.39 -13.19
CA ILE A 125 9.23 4.80 -13.07
C ILE A 125 8.58 5.60 -14.19
N ASP A 126 7.95 6.73 -13.85
CA ASP A 126 7.47 7.69 -14.85
C ASP A 126 8.64 8.13 -15.76
N PRO A 127 8.58 7.91 -17.08
CA PRO A 127 9.64 8.27 -18.01
C PRO A 127 10.13 9.72 -17.89
N LYS A 128 9.25 10.64 -17.44
CA LYS A 128 9.58 12.06 -17.24
C LYS A 128 10.54 12.29 -16.07
N ARG A 129 10.58 11.39 -15.10
CA ARG A 129 11.37 11.50 -13.87
C ARG A 129 12.65 10.66 -13.89
N VAL A 130 12.80 9.74 -14.84
CA VAL A 130 13.99 8.88 -14.97
C VAL A 130 15.29 9.70 -14.96
N ALA A 131 15.33 10.81 -15.71
CA ALA A 131 16.52 11.67 -15.78
C ALA A 131 16.84 12.39 -14.45
N GLU A 132 15.83 12.64 -13.61
CA GLU A 132 15.99 13.19 -12.26
C GLU A 132 16.60 12.12 -11.33
N TYR A 133 16.01 10.93 -11.32
CA TYR A 133 16.47 9.82 -10.48
C TYR A 133 17.84 9.26 -10.88
N LYS A 134 18.23 9.34 -12.16
CA LYS A 134 19.60 9.02 -12.59
C LYS A 134 20.65 9.96 -12.01
N LYS A 135 20.27 11.19 -11.66
CA LYS A 135 21.17 12.17 -11.01
C LYS A 135 21.20 11.98 -9.50
N ASP A 136 20.06 11.63 -8.91
CA ASP A 136 19.92 11.34 -7.48
C ASP A 136 19.01 10.12 -7.25
N PRO A 137 19.58 8.90 -7.21
CA PRO A 137 18.82 7.68 -6.95
C PRO A 137 18.19 7.64 -5.55
N ALA A 138 18.75 8.38 -4.58
CA ALA A 138 18.17 8.45 -3.24
C ALA A 138 16.84 9.23 -3.23
N LEU A 139 16.59 10.05 -4.25
CA LEU A 139 15.29 10.69 -4.44
C LEU A 139 14.20 9.66 -4.80
N LEU A 140 14.52 8.66 -5.64
CA LEU A 140 13.60 7.58 -5.98
C LEU A 140 13.19 6.80 -4.73
N GLU A 141 14.15 6.48 -3.86
CA GLU A 141 13.89 5.83 -2.58
C GLU A 141 12.91 6.65 -1.73
N LYS A 142 13.22 7.94 -1.52
CA LYS A 142 12.38 8.83 -0.70
C LYS A 142 10.96 8.92 -1.22
N ASP A 143 10.79 9.07 -2.53
CA ASP A 143 9.48 9.19 -3.14
C ASP A 143 8.70 7.87 -3.09
N THR A 144 9.39 6.74 -3.32
CA THR A 144 8.78 5.39 -3.24
C THR A 144 8.34 5.08 -1.82
N LYS A 145 9.20 5.33 -0.82
CA LYS A 145 8.88 5.15 0.60
C LYS A 145 7.72 6.05 1.01
N ARG A 146 7.72 7.32 0.58
CA ARG A 146 6.63 8.25 0.87
C ARG A 146 5.30 7.79 0.27
N ALA A 147 5.31 7.26 -0.96
CA ALA A 147 4.11 6.76 -1.62
C ALA A 147 3.50 5.57 -0.86
N HIS A 148 4.30 4.58 -0.48
CA HIS A 148 3.81 3.42 0.28
C HIS A 148 3.38 3.81 1.70
N TYR A 149 4.11 4.71 2.36
CA TYR A 149 3.71 5.26 3.64
C TYR A 149 2.35 5.97 3.56
N PHE A 150 2.13 6.75 2.50
CA PHE A 150 0.85 7.41 2.26
C PHE A 150 -0.29 6.41 2.04
N GLN A 151 -0.04 5.36 1.27
CA GLN A 151 -1.00 4.27 1.07
C GLN A 151 -1.36 3.61 2.41
N PHE A 152 -0.37 3.29 3.25
CA PHE A 152 -0.57 2.72 4.57
C PHE A 152 -1.44 3.63 5.46
N VAL A 153 -1.11 4.92 5.55
CA VAL A 153 -1.90 5.89 6.32
C VAL A 153 -3.34 5.99 5.81
N SER A 154 -3.52 6.00 4.49
CA SER A 154 -4.86 6.07 3.88
C SER A 154 -5.71 4.85 4.24
N LEU A 155 -5.12 3.65 4.18
CA LEU A 155 -5.77 2.41 4.61
C LEU A 155 -6.09 2.44 6.11
N ALA A 156 -5.20 2.99 6.94
CA ALA A 156 -5.44 3.10 8.37
C ALA A 156 -6.63 4.04 8.71
N VAL A 157 -6.81 5.12 7.93
CA VAL A 157 -7.95 6.04 8.04
C VAL A 157 -9.25 5.38 7.57
N VAL A 158 -9.19 4.64 6.46
CA VAL A 158 -10.33 3.86 5.95
C VAL A 158 -10.75 2.82 6.99
N GLY A 159 -9.81 2.10 7.58
CA GLY A 159 -10.06 1.13 8.66
C GLY A 159 -10.50 1.73 9.99
N GLY A 160 -10.56 3.06 10.12
CA GLY A 160 -10.96 3.72 11.36
C GLY A 160 -9.92 3.64 12.48
N PHE A 161 -8.66 3.32 12.15
CA PHE A 161 -7.57 3.25 13.12
C PHE A 161 -6.92 4.61 13.37
N MET A 162 -7.25 5.64 12.57
CA MET A 162 -6.73 7.02 12.65
C MET A 162 -7.80 8.10 12.74
#